data_AF-A0A2M7U4X8-F1
#
_entry.id   AF-A0A2M7U4X8-F1
#
_cell.length_a   1.000
_cell.length_b   1.000
_cell.length_c   1.000
_cell.angle_alpha   90.00
_cell.angle_beta   90.00
_cell.angle_gamma   90.00
#
_symmetry.space_group_name_H-M   'P 1'
#
loop_
_entity.id
_entity.type
_entity.pdbx_description
1 polymer ?
#
loop_
_entity_poly.entity_id
_entity_poly.type
_entity_poly.pdbx_seq_one_letter_code
_entity_poly.pdbx_strand_id
1 'polypeptide(L)'
;MKIFHNILLTLLTLGVGVIVVTTLIDGWTYYQLPQAERVLQEEAHKMFGAAGFAGHGLGILAGIFFLGLFLYVFRKHLKFMRRWGKLNIWLRYHIFMGISAPILATVHSAFKFQGVISIGYYSMMAVALSGFIGRYLYGHIPRRKSGEELSLRQVHLDRAETIRRLEFEFGLKGPDIQKLVAFST
;
A
#
# COMPACT_ATOMS: atom_id res chain seq x y z
N MET A 1 -3.53 -15.17 -15.78
CA MET A 1 -2.74 -14.92 -14.54
C MET A 1 -2.96 -13.56 -13.87
N LYS A 2 -3.00 -12.41 -14.57
CA LYS A 2 -3.24 -11.10 -13.91
C LYS A 2 -4.56 -11.05 -13.13
N ILE A 3 -5.64 -11.56 -13.74
CA ILE A 3 -6.99 -11.63 -13.13
C ILE A 3 -6.94 -12.43 -11.82
N PHE A 4 -6.30 -13.60 -11.82
CA PHE A 4 -6.12 -14.42 -10.63
C PHE A 4 -5.46 -13.65 -9.47
N HIS A 5 -4.32 -12.99 -9.70
CA HIS A 5 -3.66 -12.19 -8.66
C HIS A 5 -4.50 -11.00 -8.19
N ASN A 6 -5.35 -10.44 -9.06
CA ASN A 6 -6.27 -9.38 -8.66
C ASN A 6 -7.34 -9.92 -7.73
N ILE A 7 -8.02 -11.00 -8.13
CA ILE A 7 -9.02 -11.68 -7.30
C ILE A 7 -8.42 -12.08 -5.95
N LEU A 8 -7.25 -12.72 -5.96
CA LEU A 8 -6.58 -13.14 -4.73
C LEU A 8 -6.24 -11.96 -3.81
N LEU A 9 -5.69 -10.86 -4.34
CA LEU A 9 -5.41 -9.67 -3.53
C LEU A 9 -6.69 -9.01 -3.01
N THR A 10 -7.77 -8.99 -3.80
CA THR A 10 -9.06 -8.49 -3.35
C THR A 10 -9.60 -9.35 -2.20
N LEU A 11 -9.58 -10.68 -2.34
CA LEU A 11 -10.00 -11.60 -1.29
C LEU A 11 -9.15 -11.46 -0.02
N LEU A 12 -7.84 -11.34 -0.14
CA LEU A 12 -6.94 -11.11 0.99
C LEU A 12 -7.24 -9.78 1.70
N THR A 13 -7.48 -8.71 0.92
CA THR A 13 -7.82 -7.39 1.46
C THR A 13 -9.17 -7.42 2.19
N LEU A 14 -10.18 -8.05 1.60
CA LEU A 14 -11.48 -8.24 2.25
C LEU A 14 -11.36 -9.11 3.49
N GLY A 15 -10.60 -10.20 3.44
CA GLY A 15 -10.39 -11.09 4.60
C GLY A 15 -9.74 -10.37 5.77
N VAL A 16 -8.65 -9.62 5.53
CA VAL A 16 -8.01 -8.79 6.56
C VAL A 16 -8.98 -7.71 7.07
N GLY A 17 -9.70 -7.05 6.16
CA GLY A 17 -10.68 -6.03 6.51
C GLY A 17 -11.78 -6.57 7.41
N VAL A 18 -12.36 -7.72 7.06
CA VAL A 18 -13.38 -8.40 7.87
C VAL A 18 -12.83 -8.75 9.24
N ILE A 19 -11.67 -9.42 9.32
CA ILE A 19 -11.05 -9.81 10.59
C ILE A 19 -10.83 -8.59 11.50
N VAL A 20 -10.29 -7.50 10.95
CA VAL A 20 -10.05 -6.26 11.71
C VAL A 20 -11.37 -5.63 12.16
N VAL A 21 -12.33 -5.46 11.25
CA VAL A 21 -13.61 -4.82 11.55
C VAL A 21 -14.41 -5.62 12.57
N THR A 22 -14.50 -6.94 12.46
CA THR A 22 -15.19 -7.78 13.46
C THR A 22 -14.53 -7.67 14.81
N THR A 23 -13.19 -7.72 14.87
CA THR A 23 -12.46 -7.57 16.15
C THR A 23 -12.72 -6.21 16.79
N LEU A 24 -12.78 -5.14 15.99
CA LEU A 24 -13.06 -3.79 16.50
C LEU A 24 -14.50 -3.60 16.95
N ILE A 25 -15.47 -4.20 16.25
CA ILE A 25 -16.88 -4.17 16.63
C ILE A 25 -17.09 -4.96 17.93
N ASP A 26 -16.61 -6.20 17.99
CA ASP A 26 -16.79 -7.07 19.15
C ASP A 26 -16.02 -6.54 20.38
N GLY A 27 -14.83 -5.96 20.15
CA GLY A 27 -13.99 -5.35 21.18
C GLY A 27 -14.29 -3.88 21.48
N TRP A 28 -15.35 -3.30 20.90
CA TRP A 28 -15.60 -1.85 20.96
C TRP A 28 -15.65 -1.31 22.39
N THR A 29 -16.45 -1.94 23.25
CA THR A 29 -16.60 -1.56 24.66
C THR A 29 -15.28 -1.72 25.43
N TYR A 30 -14.52 -2.76 25.14
CA TYR A 30 -13.22 -3.01 25.74
C TYR A 30 -12.17 -1.96 25.35
N TYR A 31 -12.12 -1.56 24.08
CA TYR A 31 -11.14 -0.57 23.60
C TYR A 31 -11.45 0.86 24.07
N GLN A 32 -12.68 1.19 24.45
CA GLN A 32 -13.04 2.51 24.99
C GLN A 32 -12.58 2.74 26.43
N LEU A 33 -12.36 1.67 27.20
CA LEU A 33 -11.95 1.80 28.60
C LEU A 33 -10.52 2.33 28.75
N PRO A 34 -10.23 3.07 29.84
CA PRO A 34 -8.87 3.39 30.23
C PRO A 34 -8.01 2.12 30.33
N GLN A 35 -6.74 2.21 29.91
CA GLN A 35 -5.87 1.03 29.81
C GLN A 35 -5.71 0.25 31.12
N ALA A 36 -5.80 0.92 32.27
CA ALA A 36 -5.72 0.31 33.59
C ALA A 36 -6.97 -0.51 33.95
N GLU A 37 -8.15 -0.08 33.49
CA GLU A 37 -9.44 -0.72 33.81
C GLU A 37 -9.75 -1.90 32.91
N ARG A 38 -9.15 -1.97 31.72
CA ARG A 38 -9.33 -3.08 30.77
C ARG A 38 -9.02 -4.46 31.35
N VAL A 39 -8.11 -4.54 32.32
CA VAL A 39 -7.74 -5.82 32.97
C VAL A 39 -8.89 -6.35 33.84
N LEU A 40 -9.77 -5.47 34.32
CA LEU A 40 -10.93 -5.85 35.15
C LEU A 40 -12.01 -6.57 34.34
N GLN A 41 -12.06 -6.35 33.02
CA GLN A 41 -12.94 -7.10 32.14
C GLN A 41 -12.27 -8.40 31.70
N GLU A 42 -12.26 -9.41 32.57
CA GLU A 42 -11.47 -10.63 32.35
C GLU A 42 -11.73 -11.31 30.99
N GLU A 43 -12.99 -11.54 30.64
CA GLU A 43 -13.38 -12.23 29.39
C GLU A 43 -12.95 -11.43 28.16
N ALA A 44 -13.25 -10.13 28.14
CA ALA A 44 -12.86 -9.25 27.04
C ALA A 44 -11.33 -9.08 26.96
N HIS A 45 -10.63 -9.04 28.09
CA HIS A 45 -9.18 -8.94 28.14
C HIS A 45 -8.49 -10.19 27.58
N LYS A 46 -9.00 -11.38 27.93
CA LYS A 46 -8.52 -12.67 27.40
C LYS A 46 -8.81 -12.84 25.90
N MET A 47 -9.78 -12.10 25.35
CA MET A 47 -10.08 -12.12 23.92
C MET A 47 -9.30 -11.05 23.14
N PHE A 48 -9.42 -9.79 23.54
CA PHE A 48 -8.99 -8.60 22.76
C PHE A 48 -7.71 -7.93 23.28
N GLY A 49 -7.22 -8.32 24.45
CA GLY A 49 -5.91 -7.90 24.95
C GLY A 49 -4.78 -8.41 24.06
N ALA A 50 -3.59 -7.81 24.17
CA ALA A 50 -2.47 -8.15 23.29
C ALA A 50 -2.00 -9.61 23.40
N ALA A 51 -2.12 -10.19 24.61
CA ALA A 51 -1.90 -11.61 24.86
C ALA A 51 -3.19 -12.44 24.78
N GLY A 52 -4.33 -11.80 24.51
CA GLY A 52 -5.62 -12.47 24.34
C GLY A 52 -5.70 -13.20 23.00
N PHE A 53 -6.68 -14.09 22.84
CA PHE A 53 -6.77 -14.97 21.67
C PHE A 53 -6.79 -14.20 20.34
N ALA A 54 -7.70 -13.24 20.18
CA ALA A 54 -7.79 -12.44 18.95
C ALA A 54 -6.57 -11.52 18.82
N GLY A 55 -6.20 -10.82 19.90
CA GLY A 55 -5.04 -9.90 19.88
C GLY A 55 -3.76 -10.61 19.46
N HIS A 56 -3.43 -11.75 20.09
CA HIS A 56 -2.24 -12.53 19.80
C HIS A 56 -2.26 -13.10 18.36
N GLY A 57 -3.41 -13.60 17.91
CA GLY A 57 -3.59 -14.08 16.53
C GLY A 57 -3.32 -12.99 15.49
N LEU A 58 -3.80 -11.77 15.73
CA LEU A 58 -3.50 -10.61 14.88
C LEU A 58 -2.01 -10.25 14.90
N GLY A 59 -1.33 -10.42 16.04
CA GLY A 59 0.11 -10.23 16.17
C GLY A 59 0.92 -11.21 15.33
N ILE A 60 0.55 -12.49 15.35
CA ILE A 60 1.16 -13.52 14.49
C ILE A 60 0.96 -13.15 13.02
N LEU A 61 -0.26 -12.79 12.62
CA LEU A 61 -0.56 -12.42 11.24
C LEU A 61 0.21 -11.16 10.80
N ALA A 62 0.30 -10.16 11.68
CA ALA A 62 1.11 -8.96 11.44
C ALA A 62 2.59 -9.31 11.25
N GLY A 63 3.14 -10.20 12.09
CA GLY A 63 4.51 -10.69 11.98
C GLY A 63 4.76 -11.42 10.66
N ILE A 64 3.82 -12.28 10.22
CA ILE A 64 3.90 -12.96 8.91
C ILE A 64 3.95 -11.94 7.77
N PHE A 65 3.09 -10.91 7.79
CA PHE A 65 3.09 -9.88 6.75
C PHE A 65 4.36 -9.04 6.77
N PHE A 66 4.83 -8.68 7.96
CA PHE A 66 6.09 -7.95 8.14
C PHE A 66 7.27 -8.74 7.57
N LEU A 67 7.38 -10.04 7.89
CA LEU A 67 8.40 -10.91 7.31
C LEU A 67 8.21 -11.09 5.79
N GLY A 68 6.97 -11.12 5.33
CA GLY A 68 6.63 -11.17 3.91
C GLY A 68 7.16 -9.97 3.11
N LEU A 69 7.39 -8.81 3.74
CA LEU A 69 7.97 -7.64 3.07
C LEU A 69 9.35 -7.92 2.48
N PHE A 70 10.15 -8.76 3.15
CA PHE A 70 11.49 -9.15 2.68
C PHE A 70 11.44 -9.99 1.41
N LEU A 71 10.33 -10.69 1.12
CA LEU A 71 10.19 -11.48 -0.10
C LEU A 71 10.32 -10.61 -1.37
N TYR A 72 9.89 -9.35 -1.33
CA TYR A 72 10.09 -8.43 -2.45
C TYR A 72 11.58 -8.13 -2.68
N VAL A 73 12.33 -7.87 -1.60
CA VAL A 73 13.77 -7.61 -1.66
C VAL A 73 14.50 -8.85 -2.16
N PHE A 74 14.20 -10.02 -1.59
CA PHE A 74 14.76 -11.30 -2.03
C PHE A 74 14.46 -11.56 -3.50
N ARG A 75 13.20 -11.35 -3.94
CA ARG A 75 12.86 -11.49 -5.34
C ARG A 75 13.62 -10.51 -6.24
N LYS A 76 13.87 -9.28 -5.79
CA LYS A 76 14.59 -8.25 -6.55
C LYS A 76 16.08 -8.59 -6.71
N HIS A 77 16.70 -9.15 -5.67
CA HIS A 77 18.16 -9.33 -5.61
C HIS A 77 18.65 -10.77 -5.85
N LEU A 78 17.83 -11.80 -5.57
CA LEU A 78 18.23 -13.19 -5.72
C LEU A 78 17.97 -13.71 -7.14
N LYS A 79 19.05 -14.14 -7.81
CA LYS A 79 19.02 -14.60 -9.21
C LYS A 79 18.08 -15.80 -9.43
N PHE A 80 18.00 -16.74 -8.48
CA PHE A 80 17.17 -17.94 -8.61
C PHE A 80 15.65 -17.62 -8.56
N MET A 81 15.26 -16.58 -7.82
CA MET A 81 13.85 -16.16 -7.74
C MET A 81 13.37 -15.43 -9.00
N ARG A 82 14.24 -15.15 -9.98
CA ARG A 82 13.85 -14.48 -11.24
C ARG A 82 12.76 -15.21 -12.02
N ARG A 83 12.62 -16.53 -11.82
CA ARG A 83 11.60 -17.37 -12.47
C ARG A 83 10.23 -17.30 -11.78
N TRP A 84 10.14 -16.77 -10.57
CA TRP A 84 8.93 -16.81 -9.74
C TRP A 84 7.95 -15.67 -10.09
N GLY A 85 7.66 -15.48 -11.37
CA GLY A 85 6.70 -14.47 -11.84
C GLY A 85 7.24 -13.04 -11.95
N LYS A 86 6.36 -12.12 -12.34
CA LYS A 86 6.69 -10.73 -12.70
C LYS A 86 6.91 -9.87 -11.45
N LEU A 87 7.95 -9.02 -11.47
CA LEU A 87 8.30 -8.14 -10.34
C LEU A 87 7.12 -7.25 -9.88
N ASN A 88 6.31 -6.77 -10.83
CA ASN A 88 5.14 -5.94 -10.52
C ASN A 88 4.09 -6.67 -9.65
N ILE A 89 4.00 -8.00 -9.72
CA ILE A 89 3.09 -8.79 -8.89
C ILE A 89 3.60 -8.80 -7.44
N TRP A 90 4.89 -9.05 -7.25
CA TRP A 90 5.54 -9.01 -5.93
C TRP A 90 5.41 -7.64 -5.27
N LEU A 91 5.54 -6.55 -6.04
CA LEU A 91 5.33 -5.20 -5.54
C LEU A 91 3.90 -4.99 -5.02
N ARG A 92 2.89 -5.55 -5.70
CA ARG A 92 1.49 -5.45 -5.24
C ARG A 92 1.27 -6.17 -3.90
N TYR A 93 1.84 -7.36 -3.74
CA TYR A 93 1.79 -8.07 -2.45
C TYR A 93 2.59 -7.35 -1.36
N HIS A 94 3.75 -6.77 -1.70
CA HIS A 94 4.54 -5.97 -0.76
C HIS A 94 3.77 -4.76 -0.24
N ILE A 95 3.09 -4.01 -1.13
CA ILE A 95 2.26 -2.87 -0.73
C ILE A 95 1.10 -3.33 0.16
N PHE A 96 0.41 -4.42 -0.22
CA PHE A 96 -0.67 -4.98 0.58
C PHE A 96 -0.20 -5.38 2.00
N MET A 97 0.89 -6.13 2.10
CA MET A 97 1.45 -6.54 3.39
C MET A 97 1.95 -5.33 4.19
N GLY A 98 2.55 -4.33 3.53
CA GLY A 98 3.12 -3.15 4.16
C GLY A 98 2.06 -2.23 4.77
N ILE A 99 0.85 -2.23 4.21
CA ILE A 99 -0.30 -1.51 4.78
C ILE A 99 -1.01 -2.36 5.84
N SER A 100 -1.18 -3.66 5.58
CA SER A 100 -1.94 -4.54 6.48
C SER A 100 -1.20 -4.82 7.79
N ALA A 101 0.13 -4.97 7.76
CA ALA A 101 0.94 -5.24 8.95
C ALA A 101 0.79 -4.17 10.06
N PRO A 102 0.93 -2.85 9.80
CA PRO A 102 0.74 -1.83 10.84
C PRO A 102 -0.72 -1.74 11.35
N ILE A 103 -1.72 -2.01 10.49
CA ILE A 103 -3.13 -2.08 10.92
C ILE A 103 -3.32 -3.24 11.91
N LEU A 104 -2.86 -4.43 11.57
CA LEU A 104 -2.95 -5.60 12.43
C LEU A 104 -2.15 -5.41 13.73
N ALA A 105 -0.95 -4.83 13.66
CA ALA A 105 -0.12 -4.53 14.82
C ALA A 105 -0.78 -3.54 15.78
N THR A 106 -1.57 -2.59 15.27
CA THR A 106 -2.34 -1.62 16.06
C THR A 106 -3.41 -2.30 16.91
N VAL A 107 -4.15 -3.22 16.30
CA VAL A 107 -5.21 -3.97 17.01
C VAL A 107 -4.58 -5.03 17.94
N HIS A 108 -3.51 -5.70 17.50
CA HIS A 108 -2.73 -6.61 18.33
C HIS A 108 -2.23 -5.95 19.62
N SER A 109 -1.71 -4.72 19.57
CA SER A 109 -1.25 -4.03 20.78
C SER A 109 -2.40 -3.56 21.68
N ALA A 110 -3.66 -3.83 21.32
CA ALA A 110 -4.85 -3.28 21.94
C ALA A 110 -4.77 -1.75 22.07
N PHE A 111 -4.20 -1.07 21.05
CA PHE A 111 -3.96 0.37 21.05
C PHE A 111 -3.05 0.86 22.20
N LYS A 112 -2.14 0.01 22.68
CA LYS A 112 -1.14 0.36 23.69
C LYS A 112 0.20 0.68 23.02
N PHE A 113 0.55 1.96 22.96
CA PHE A 113 1.81 2.45 22.36
C PHE A 113 2.70 3.10 23.41
N GLN A 114 3.29 2.30 24.28
CA GLN A 114 4.14 2.78 25.38
C GLN A 114 5.52 2.11 25.35
N GLY A 115 6.52 2.79 25.92
CA GLY A 115 7.90 2.30 26.02
C GLY A 115 8.63 2.20 24.68
N VAL A 116 9.72 1.43 24.64
CA VAL A 116 10.60 1.28 23.46
C VAL A 116 9.88 0.68 22.25
N ILE A 117 8.86 -0.15 22.49
CA ILE A 117 8.06 -0.80 21.44
C ILE A 117 7.31 0.24 20.58
N SER A 118 6.91 1.38 21.16
CA SER A 118 6.24 2.44 20.40
C SER A 118 7.15 3.06 19.34
N ILE A 119 8.46 3.16 19.59
CA ILE A 119 9.45 3.67 18.62
C ILE A 119 9.48 2.77 17.39
N GLY A 120 9.47 1.44 17.58
CA GLY A 120 9.38 0.47 16.49
C GLY A 120 8.08 0.61 15.70
N TYR A 121 6.96 0.77 16.39
CA TYR A 121 5.65 1.00 15.75
C TYR A 121 5.61 2.28 14.91
N TYR A 122 6.07 3.41 15.45
CA TYR A 122 6.08 4.68 14.71
C TYR A 122 7.07 4.66 13.55
N SER A 123 8.20 3.96 13.69
CA SER A 123 9.13 3.74 12.58
C SER A 123 8.49 2.94 11.46
N MET A 124 7.76 1.85 11.80
CA MET A 124 7.00 1.07 10.83
C MET A 124 5.93 1.93 10.14
N MET A 125 5.21 2.77 10.88
CA MET A 125 4.22 3.69 10.32
C MET A 125 4.86 4.71 9.37
N ALA A 126 5.99 5.31 9.75
CA ALA A 126 6.74 6.25 8.91
C ALA A 126 7.21 5.60 7.59
N VAL A 127 7.70 4.37 7.64
CA VAL A 127 8.09 3.61 6.45
C VAL A 127 6.86 3.29 5.57
N ALA A 128 5.75 2.84 6.16
CA ALA A 128 4.52 2.57 5.41
C ALA A 128 3.97 3.83 4.72
N LEU A 129 3.92 4.96 5.44
CA LEU A 129 3.48 6.24 4.91
C LEU A 129 4.40 6.76 3.80
N SER A 130 5.71 6.69 3.98
CA SER A 130 6.67 7.08 2.93
C SER A 130 6.54 6.19 1.69
N GLY A 131 6.26 4.90 1.84
CA GLY A 131 5.94 3.99 0.74
C GLY A 131 4.67 4.38 -0.01
N PHE A 132 3.61 4.76 0.72
CA PHE A 132 2.36 5.24 0.13
C PHE A 132 2.57 6.54 -0.66
N ILE A 133 3.25 7.52 -0.06
CA ILE A 133 3.60 8.81 -0.70
C ILE A 133 4.46 8.54 -1.95
N GLY A 134 5.50 7.71 -1.83
CA GLY A 134 6.36 7.35 -2.94
C GLY A 134 5.58 6.70 -4.09
N ARG A 135 4.59 5.85 -3.79
CA ARG A 135 3.73 5.25 -4.81
C ARG A 135 2.81 6.27 -5.49
N TYR A 136 2.25 7.20 -4.72
CA TYR A 136 1.44 8.30 -5.26
C TYR A 136 2.25 9.17 -6.21
N LEU A 137 3.44 9.61 -5.77
CA LEU A 137 4.36 10.40 -6.60
C LEU A 137 4.81 9.65 -7.85
N TYR A 138 5.12 8.35 -7.73
CA TYR A 138 5.51 7.52 -8.87
C TYR A 138 4.43 7.45 -9.97
N GLY A 139 3.16 7.55 -9.60
CA GLY A 139 2.04 7.58 -10.56
C GLY A 139 1.87 8.92 -11.28
N HIS A 140 2.30 10.03 -10.66
CA HIS A 140 2.10 11.39 -11.18
C HIS A 140 3.28 11.90 -12.00
N ILE A 141 4.47 11.27 -11.89
CA ILE A 141 5.62 11.64 -12.72
C ILE A 141 5.49 10.96 -14.09
N PRO A 142 5.28 11.73 -15.18
CA PRO A 142 5.22 11.17 -16.52
C PRO A 142 6.57 10.57 -16.89
N ARG A 143 6.59 9.26 -17.16
CA ARG A 143 7.78 8.49 -17.54
C ARG A 143 7.60 7.89 -18.92
N ARG A 144 8.69 7.78 -19.68
CA ARG A 144 8.70 7.02 -20.94
C ARG A 144 8.39 5.55 -20.67
N LYS A 145 7.95 4.82 -21.69
CA LYS A 145 7.79 3.34 -21.66
C LYS A 145 9.08 2.60 -21.25
N SER A 146 10.25 3.27 -21.32
CA SER A 146 11.56 2.79 -20.86
C SER A 146 11.82 2.96 -19.36
N GLY A 147 11.00 3.72 -18.63
CA GLY A 147 11.13 3.93 -17.18
C GLY A 147 12.05 5.08 -16.75
N GLU A 148 12.59 5.86 -17.69
CA GLU A 148 13.29 7.12 -17.42
C GLU A 148 12.31 8.27 -17.18
N GLU A 149 12.69 9.17 -16.28
CA GLU A 149 11.99 10.44 -16.06
C GLU A 149 12.13 11.31 -17.31
N LEU A 150 11.00 11.77 -17.84
CA LEU A 150 11.00 12.70 -18.96
C LEU A 150 11.49 14.06 -18.47
N SER A 151 12.58 14.57 -19.05
CA SER A 151 12.97 15.96 -18.80
C SER A 151 11.88 16.89 -19.32
N LEU A 152 11.68 18.05 -18.68
CA LEU A 152 10.72 19.07 -19.13
C LEU A 152 10.93 19.44 -20.61
N ARG A 153 12.20 19.55 -21.02
CA ARG A 153 12.58 19.79 -22.42
C ARG A 153 12.03 18.70 -23.34
N GLN A 154 12.11 17.43 -22.93
CA GLN A 154 11.61 16.31 -23.72
C GLN A 154 10.07 16.29 -23.78
N VAL A 155 9.37 16.66 -22.71
CA VAL A 155 7.91 16.81 -22.73
C VAL A 155 7.49 17.86 -23.76
N HIS A 156 8.19 18.99 -23.82
CA HIS A 156 7.93 20.01 -24.84
C HIS A 156 8.22 19.52 -26.26
N LEU A 157 9.28 18.72 -26.45
CA LEU A 157 9.61 18.13 -27.75
C LEU A 157 8.56 17.11 -28.22
N ASP A 158 8.16 16.17 -27.36
CA ASP A 158 7.14 15.16 -27.70
C ASP A 158 5.78 15.85 -27.98
N ARG A 159 5.46 16.94 -27.27
CA ARG A 159 4.29 17.78 -27.55
C ARG A 159 4.37 18.47 -28.91
N ALA A 160 5.52 19.06 -29.25
CA ALA A 160 5.74 19.71 -30.53
C ALA A 160 5.69 18.71 -31.70
N GLU A 161 6.21 17.50 -31.51
CA GLU A 161 6.12 16.41 -32.49
C GLU A 161 4.68 15.96 -32.70
N THR A 162 3.91 15.82 -31.61
CA THR A 162 2.47 15.46 -31.69
C THR A 162 1.68 16.52 -32.45
N ILE A 163 1.95 17.80 -32.19
CA ILE A 163 1.34 18.93 -32.92
C ILE A 163 1.68 18.85 -34.42
N ARG A 164 2.96 18.63 -34.77
CA ARG A 164 3.37 18.47 -36.18
C ARG A 164 2.69 17.29 -36.87
N ARG A 165 2.51 16.16 -36.18
CA ARG A 165 1.77 15.01 -36.73
C ARG A 165 0.32 15.36 -37.02
N LEU A 166 -0.34 16.11 -36.13
CA LEU A 166 -1.72 16.56 -36.34
C LEU A 166 -1.83 17.51 -37.54
N GLU A 167 -0.85 18.40 -37.74
CA GLU A 167 -0.79 19.27 -38.91
C GLU A 167 -0.59 18.47 -40.21
N PHE A 168 0.31 17.47 -40.19
CA PHE A 168 0.71 16.74 -41.38
C PHE A 168 -0.24 15.62 -41.80
N GLU A 169 -0.71 14.80 -40.85
CA GLU A 169 -1.61 13.67 -41.14
C GLU A 169 -3.07 14.10 -41.26
N PHE A 170 -3.51 15.09 -40.47
CA PHE A 170 -4.91 15.51 -40.41
C PHE A 170 -5.18 16.88 -41.04
N GLY A 171 -4.15 17.56 -41.55
CA GLY A 171 -4.29 18.86 -42.22
C GLY A 171 -4.80 19.98 -41.31
N LEU A 172 -4.73 19.79 -39.99
CA LEU A 172 -5.24 20.74 -39.01
C LEU A 172 -4.38 22.01 -39.06
N LYS A 173 -5.03 23.18 -39.18
CA LYS A 173 -4.34 24.47 -39.16
C LYS A 173 -4.09 24.91 -37.72
N GLY A 174 -3.04 25.69 -37.49
CA GLY A 174 -2.64 26.20 -36.17
C GLY A 174 -3.77 26.72 -35.26
N PRO A 175 -4.79 27.45 -35.78
CA PRO A 175 -5.93 27.91 -34.95
C PRO A 175 -6.79 26.78 -34.39
N ASP A 176 -6.98 25.70 -35.16
CA ASP A 176 -7.81 24.56 -34.75
C ASP A 176 -7.08 23.68 -33.73
N ILE A 177 -5.75 23.58 -33.85
CA ILE A 177 -4.89 22.91 -32.87
C ILE A 177 -4.88 23.68 -31.55
N GLN A 178 -4.81 25.01 -31.59
CA GLN A 178 -4.88 25.83 -30.38
C GLN A 178 -6.21 25.68 -29.65
N LYS A 179 -7.33 25.55 -30.38
CA LYS A 179 -8.64 25.26 -29.79
C LYS A 179 -8.68 23.88 -29.11
N LEU A 180 -8.11 22.86 -29.74
CA LEU A 180 -8.02 21.51 -29.17
C LEU A 180 -7.14 21.46 -27.91
N VAL A 181 -6.02 22.17 -27.93
CA VAL A 181 -5.11 22.28 -26.78
C VAL A 181 -5.76 23.05 -25.62
N ALA A 182 -6.51 24.12 -25.92
CA ALA A 182 -7.23 24.89 -24.89
C ALA A 182 -8.35 24.08 -24.23
N PHE A 183 -8.89 23.07 -24.92
CA PHE A 183 -9.95 22.20 -24.40
C PHE A 183 -9.43 21.06 -23.50
N SER A 184 -8.13 20.75 -23.54
CA SER A 184 -7.52 19.63 -22.80
C SER A 184 -6.78 20.05 -21.52
N THR A 185 -6.93 21.30 -21.09
CA THR A 185 -6.33 21.86 -19.86
C THR A 185 -7.41 22.01 -18.80
#